data_AF-A0A914FZS8-F1
#
_entry.id   AF-A0A914FZS8-F1
#
_cell.length_a   1.000
_cell.length_b   1.000
_cell.length_c   1.000
_cell.angle_alpha   90.00
_cell.angle_beta   90.00
_cell.angle_gamma   90.00
#
_symmetry.space_group_name_H-M   'P 1'
#
loop_
_entity.id
_entity.type
_entity.pdbx_description
1 polymer ?
#
loop_
_entity_poly.entity_id
_entity_poly.type
_entity_poly.pdbx_seq_one_letter_code
_entity_poly.pdbx_strand_id
1 'polypeptide(L)' 'MDATHVFIFFHGGYWQAGSKADVGPMIDLVVNGAGIPCVSVGYDYATSKPLKEIAAQALTALKFIKLL' A
#
# COMPACT_ATOMS: atom_id res chain seq x y z
N MET A 1 -11.06 -18.55 -3.94
CA MET A 1 -10.98 -17.34 -4.76
C MET A 1 -9.71 -17.44 -5.58
N ASP A 2 -9.83 -17.59 -6.89
CA ASP A 2 -8.71 -17.27 -7.80
C ASP A 2 -8.60 -15.75 -7.84
N ALA A 3 -7.78 -15.18 -6.96
CA ALA A 3 -7.56 -13.74 -6.92
C ALA A 3 -6.66 -13.33 -8.10
N THR A 4 -7.26 -13.15 -9.27
CA THR A 4 -6.57 -12.64 -10.48
C THR A 4 -6.27 -11.15 -10.39
N HIS A 5 -6.88 -10.45 -9.43
CA HIS A 5 -6.74 -9.01 -9.22
C HIS A 5 -6.53 -8.71 -7.73
N VAL A 6 -5.66 -7.74 -7.46
CA VAL A 6 -5.39 -7.21 -6.12
C VAL A 6 -5.35 -5.69 -6.20
N PHE A 7 -5.92 -5.02 -5.21
CA PHE A 7 -5.78 -3.58 -5.05
C PHE A 7 -4.61 -3.29 -4.11
N ILE A 8 -3.69 -2.42 -4.52
CA ILE A 8 -2.53 -2.05 -3.71
C ILE A 8 -2.69 -0.61 -3.26
N PHE A 9 -2.68 -0.41 -1.95
CA PHE A 9 -2.87 0.88 -1.33
C PHE A 9 -1.58 1.37 -0.67
N PHE A 10 -1.14 2.55 -1.08
CA PHE A 10 -0.14 3.34 -0.38
C PHE A 10 -0.85 4.51 0.29
N HIS A 11 -0.75 4.62 1.62
CA HIS A 11 -1.35 5.74 2.32
C HIS A 11 -0.70 7.07 1.93
N GLY A 12 -1.46 8.16 2.10
CA GLY A 12 -0.97 9.53 1.91
C GLY A 12 -0.19 10.03 3.13
N GLY A 13 -0.31 11.32 3.44
CA GLY A 13 0.37 11.93 4.60
C GLY A 13 1.74 12.53 4.27
N TYR A 14 1.94 12.91 3.00
CA TYR A 14 3.12 13.66 2.53
C TYR A 14 4.45 13.00 2.89
N TRP A 15 4.49 11.66 2.87
CA TRP A 15 5.64 10.83 3.24
C TRP A 15 6.12 10.97 4.69
N GLN A 16 5.37 11.66 5.56
CA GLN A 16 5.81 11.98 6.92
C GLN A 16 4.80 11.58 8.00
N ALA A 17 3.61 11.11 7.60
CA ALA A 17 2.52 10.74 8.49
C ALA A 17 1.62 9.68 7.84
N GLY A 18 0.70 9.13 8.64
CA GLY A 18 -0.23 8.09 8.23
C GLY A 18 0.36 6.68 8.33
N SER A 19 -0.45 5.66 8.13
CA SER A 19 -0.01 4.27 8.28
C SER A 19 -0.77 3.31 7.38
N LYS A 20 -0.26 2.07 7.28
CA LYS A 20 -0.99 0.96 6.62
C LYS A 20 -2.33 0.59 7.28
N ALA A 21 -2.63 1.13 8.47
CA ALA A 21 -3.94 0.96 9.10
C ALA A 21 -4.98 1.95 8.55
N ASP A 22 -4.56 2.99 7.82
CA ASP A 22 -5.43 4.07 7.31
C ASP A 22 -6.15 3.64 6.03
N VAL A 23 -6.80 2.48 6.07
CA VAL A 23 -7.43 1.80 4.93
C VAL A 23 -8.96 1.88 4.95
N GLY A 24 -9.56 2.54 5.93
CA GLY A 24 -11.01 2.54 6.19
C GLY A 24 -11.88 2.68 4.93
N PRO A 25 -11.69 3.74 4.12
CA PRO A 25 -12.46 3.91 2.88
C PRO A 25 -12.28 2.78 1.85
N MET A 26 -11.10 2.14 1.83
CA MET A 26 -10.78 1.08 0.86
C MET A 26 -11.40 -0.27 1.25
N ILE A 27 -11.60 -0.53 2.55
CA ILE A 27 -12.27 -1.74 3.01
C ILE A 27 -13.69 -1.80 2.44
N ASP A 28 -14.45 -0.71 2.57
CA ASP A 28 -15.85 -0.70 2.14
C ASP A 28 -16.00 -0.71 0.61
N LEU A 29 -15.22 0.12 -0.09
CA LEU A 29 -15.36 0.26 -1.54
C LEU A 29 -14.75 -0.91 -2.33
N VAL A 30 -13.58 -1.40 -1.91
CA VAL A 30 -12.81 -2.36 -2.70
C VAL A 30 -12.98 -3.79 -2.19
N VAL A 31 -12.82 -4.01 -0.88
CA VAL A 31 -12.90 -5.36 -0.31
C VAL A 31 -14.35 -5.80 -0.24
N ASN A 32 -15.21 -5.02 0.42
CA ASN A 32 -16.62 -5.36 0.60
C ASN A 32 -17.43 -5.09 -0.68
N GLY A 33 -17.21 -3.94 -1.33
CA GLY A 33 -17.98 -3.51 -2.49
C GLY A 33 -17.66 -4.25 -3.79
N ALA A 34 -16.38 -4.52 -4.07
CA ALA A 34 -15.94 -5.15 -5.31
C ALA A 34 -15.43 -6.60 -5.12
N GLY A 35 -15.30 -7.09 -3.89
CA GLY A 35 -14.75 -8.42 -3.61
C GLY A 35 -13.27 -8.56 -3.96
N ILE A 36 -12.55 -7.43 -4.09
CA ILE A 36 -11.12 -7.41 -4.48
C ILE A 36 -10.27 -7.35 -3.20
N PRO A 37 -9.31 -8.28 -3.02
CA PRO A 37 -8.36 -8.20 -1.91
C PRO A 37 -7.55 -6.89 -1.95
N CYS A 38 -7.33 -6.28 -0.78
CA CYS A 38 -6.52 -5.08 -0.63
C CYS A 38 -5.21 -5.39 0.11
N VAL A 39 -4.09 -4.96 -0.46
CA VAL A 39 -2.77 -4.98 0.18
C VAL A 39 -2.39 -3.55 0.53
N SER A 40 -2.37 -3.22 1.82
CA SER A 40 -1.87 -1.93 2.29
C SER A 40 -0.39 -2.00 2.64
N VAL A 41 0.41 -1.19 1.98
CA VAL A 41 1.87 -1.18 2.12
C VAL A 41 2.26 -0.15 3.19
N GLY A 42 2.98 -0.62 4.21
CA GLY A 42 3.67 0.26 5.16
C GLY A 42 5.08 0.57 4.68
N TYR A 43 5.51 1.81 4.87
CA TYR A 43 6.83 2.29 4.48
C TYR A 43 7.35 3.30 5.52
N ASP A 44 8.66 3.51 5.57
CA ASP A 44 9.28 4.47 6.49
C ASP A 44 8.99 5.93 6.10
N TYR A 45 9.09 6.86 7.05
CA TYR A 45 8.86 8.28 6.79
C TYR A 45 10.10 9.03 6.29
N ALA A 46 9.86 10.08 5.49
CA ALA A 46 10.88 10.98 4.96
C ALA A 46 11.58 11.81 6.04
N THR A 47 10.99 11.89 7.24
CA THR A 47 11.60 12.46 8.45
C THR A 47 12.68 11.56 9.05
N SER A 48 12.69 10.27 8.69
CA SER A 48 13.63 9.26 9.21
C SER A 48 14.58 8.70 8.15
N LYS A 49 14.19 8.73 6.86
CA LYS A 49 14.93 8.17 5.72
C LYS A 49 14.84 9.08 4.49
N PRO A 50 15.84 9.10 3.60
CA PRO A 50 15.73 9.79 2.32
C PRO A 50 14.56 9.26 1.47
N LEU A 51 13.85 10.15 0.77
CA LEU A 51 12.69 9.77 -0.06
C LEU A 51 13.00 8.68 -1.11
N LYS A 52 14.21 8.67 -1.66
CA LYS A 52 14.68 7.62 -2.59
C LYS A 52 14.66 6.22 -1.96
N GLU A 53 14.95 6.11 -0.67
CA GLU A 53 14.93 4.82 0.05
C GLU A 53 13.50 4.37 0.31
N ILE A 54 12.60 5.30 0.62
CA ILE A 54 11.16 5.04 0.76
C ILE A 54 10.57 4.54 -0.56
N ALA A 55 10.93 5.18 -1.69
CA ALA A 55 10.54 4.71 -3.01
C ALA A 55 11.07 3.29 -3.31
N ALA A 56 12.30 2.97 -2.87
CA ALA A 56 12.85 1.62 -3.00
C ALA A 56 12.09 0.58 -2.14
N GLN A 57 11.56 0.96 -0.98
CA GLN A 57 10.69 0.11 -0.17
C GLN A 57 9.36 -0.17 -0.90
N ALA A 58 8.75 0.84 -1.52
CA ALA A 58 7.55 0.65 -2.34
C ALA A 58 7.80 -0.32 -3.51
N LEU A 59 8.93 -0.18 -4.21
CA LEU A 59 9.34 -1.12 -5.27
C LEU A 59 9.55 -2.54 -4.72
N THR A 60 10.13 -2.68 -3.53
CA THR A 60 10.31 -3.98 -2.88
C THR A 60 8.98 -4.66 -2.58
N ALA A 61 7.99 -3.89 -2.11
CA ALA A 61 6.64 -4.40 -1.89
C ALA A 61 5.99 -4.87 -3.20
N LEU A 62 6.10 -4.10 -4.28
CA LEU A 62 5.56 -4.48 -5.60
C LEU A 62 6.21 -5.77 -6.15
N LYS A 63 7.53 -5.93 -5.97
CA LYS A 63 8.24 -7.17 -6.32
C LYS A 63 7.78 -8.36 -5.47
N PHE A 64 7.57 -8.16 -4.17
CA PHE A 64 7.03 -9.22 -3.29
C PHE A 64 5.64 -9.69 -3.74
N ILE A 65 4.81 -8.76 -4.22
CA ILE A 65 3.47 -9.05 -4.78
C ILE A 65 3.55 -9.62 -6.21
N LYS A 66 4.74 -9.68 -6.81
CA LYS A 66 5.02 -10.17 -8.17
C LYS A 66 4.41 -9.31 -9.29
N LEU A 67 4.39 -7.98 -9.09
CA LEU A 67 3.96 -7.02 -10.11
C LEU A 67 5.11 -6.31 -10.84
N LEU A 68 6.35 -6.55 -10.39
CA LEU A 68 7.61 -6.04 -10.94
C LEU A 68 8.70 -7.11 -10.83
#